data_AF-A0AAN8QJ66-F1
#
_entry.id   AF-A0AAN8QJ66-F1
#
_cell.length_a   1.000
_cell.length_b   1.000
_cell.length_c   1.000
_cell.angle_alpha   90.00
_cell.angle_beta   90.00
_cell.angle_gamma   90.00
#
_symmetry.space_group_name_H-M   'P 1'
#
loop_
_entity.id
_entity.type
_entity.pdbx_description
1 polymer ?
#
loop_
_entity_poly.entity_id
_entity_poly.type
_entity_poly.pdbx_seq_one_letter_code
_entity_poly.pdbx_strand_id
1 'polypeptide(L)'
;MATEFHNLQELRHSASLANKVFLQRDYSEGTTCRFQTKFPAELESRIERTLFEDTVKTLNNHYAEAEKIGGQSYLEGCLACTTAYVIFLCMETRYEKVRPG
;
A
#
# COMPACT_ATOMS: atom_id res chain seq x y z
N MET A 1 16.29 10.56 -19.87
CA MET A 1 16.65 10.59 -18.44
C MET A 1 16.62 9.16 -17.94
N ALA A 2 17.77 8.56 -17.65
CA ALA A 2 17.84 7.21 -17.09
C ALA A 2 17.49 7.28 -15.60
N THR A 3 16.45 6.57 -15.18
CA THR A 3 16.14 6.33 -13.77
C THR A 3 17.15 5.34 -13.21
N GLU A 4 18.07 5.81 -12.37
CA GLU A 4 18.96 4.93 -11.59
C GLU A 4 18.12 4.06 -10.65
N PHE A 5 18.04 2.76 -10.96
CA PHE A 5 17.54 1.76 -10.02
C PHE A 5 18.56 1.61 -8.89
N HIS A 6 18.34 2.34 -7.79
CA HIS A 6 19.11 2.17 -6.57
C HIS A 6 19.06 0.71 -6.12
N ASN A 7 20.24 0.11 -5.98
CA ASN A 7 20.39 -1.32 -5.74
C ASN A 7 19.89 -1.70 -4.33
N LEU A 8 18.78 -2.45 -4.26
CA LEU A 8 18.19 -2.89 -2.99
C LEU A 8 19.13 -3.76 -2.13
N GLN A 9 20.15 -4.40 -2.72
CA GLN A 9 21.15 -5.17 -1.97
C GLN A 9 22.12 -4.28 -1.20
N GLU A 10 22.47 -3.09 -1.71
CA GLU A 10 23.32 -2.13 -1.00
C GLU A 10 22.62 -1.56 0.24
N LEU A 11 21.32 -1.28 0.15
CA LEU A 11 20.48 -0.92 1.29
C LEU A 11 20.45 -2.05 2.34
N ARG A 12 20.44 -3.32 1.90
CA ARG A 12 20.48 -4.49 2.79
C ARG A 12 21.81 -4.61 3.54
N HIS A 13 22.93 -4.38 2.86
CA HIS A 13 24.26 -4.40 3.49
C HIS A 13 24.45 -3.23 4.46
N SER A 14 23.99 -2.04 4.08
CA SER A 14 23.98 -0.84 4.93
C SER A 14 23.09 -1.03 6.17
N ALA A 15 21.92 -1.64 6.00
CA ALA A 15 20.99 -1.95 7.09
C ALA A 15 21.50 -3.03 8.05
N SER A 16 22.44 -3.90 7.63
CA SER A 16 23.10 -4.87 8.50
C SER A 16 24.10 -4.21 9.48
N LEU A 17 24.59 -3.01 9.16
CA LEU A 17 25.49 -2.23 10.01
C LEU A 17 24.75 -1.20 10.86
N ALA A 18 23.50 -0.87 10.51
CA ALA A 18 22.64 0.04 11.25
C ALA A 18 21.83 -0.71 12.32
N ASN A 19 21.67 -0.10 13.49
CA ASN A 19 20.72 -0.59 14.50
C ASN A 19 19.30 -0.50 13.96
N LYS A 20 18.80 -1.62 13.44
CA LYS A 20 17.45 -1.76 12.89
C LYS A 20 16.47 -2.05 14.01
N VAL A 21 15.47 -1.18 14.16
CA VAL A 21 14.36 -1.36 15.11
C VAL A 21 13.08 -1.64 14.34
N PHE A 22 12.31 -2.63 14.79
CA PHE A 22 11.04 -3.01 14.16
C PHE A 22 9.88 -2.40 14.94
N LEU A 23 9.05 -1.62 14.26
CA LEU A 23 7.81 -1.09 14.83
C LEU A 23 6.66 -2.05 14.52
N GLN A 24 5.91 -2.41 15.56
CA GLN A 24 4.74 -3.25 15.40
C GLN A 24 3.59 -2.47 14.76
N ARG A 25 2.77 -3.20 14.01
CA ARG A 25 1.52 -2.69 13.48
C ARG A 25 0.52 -2.46 14.62
N ASP A 26 -0.27 -1.40 14.49
CA ASP A 26 -1.42 -1.09 15.33
C ASP A 26 -2.69 -1.59 14.63
N TYR A 27 -3.42 -2.48 15.31
CA TYR A 27 -4.65 -3.10 14.80
C TYR A 27 -5.92 -2.55 15.47
N SER A 28 -5.80 -1.50 16.29
CA SER A 28 -6.94 -0.92 17.01
C SER A 28 -8.06 -0.39 16.10
N GLU A 29 -7.70 0.07 14.90
CA GLU A 29 -8.63 0.58 13.88
C GLU A 29 -8.89 -0.44 12.75
N GLY A 30 -8.71 -1.73 13.04
CA GLY A 30 -9.00 -2.81 12.11
C GLY A 30 -7.88 -3.07 11.10
N THR A 31 -8.22 -3.07 9.81
CA THR A 31 -7.31 -3.51 8.73
C THR A 31 -6.54 -2.39 8.07
N THR A 32 -6.69 -1.14 8.52
CA THR A 32 -5.93 0.01 8.02
C THR A 32 -4.46 -0.08 8.40
N CYS A 33 -3.56 0.31 7.49
CA CYS A 33 -2.12 0.30 7.71
C CYS A 33 -1.73 1.40 8.70
N ARG A 34 -1.33 1.01 9.91
CA ARG A 34 -0.96 1.92 10.99
C ARG A 34 0.15 1.32 11.86
N PHE A 35 1.07 2.15 12.32
CA PHE A 35 2.16 1.78 13.20
C PHE A 35 1.90 2.25 14.63
N GLN A 36 2.34 1.46 15.61
CA GLN A 36 2.31 1.86 17.01
C GLN A 36 3.26 3.02 17.27
N THR A 37 2.82 3.98 18.09
CA THR A 37 3.63 5.14 18.51
C THR A 37 4.44 4.88 19.78
N LYS A 38 4.43 3.64 20.30
CA LYS A 38 5.21 3.27 21.48
C LYS A 38 6.71 3.41 21.19
N PHE A 39 7.38 4.27 21.95
CA PHE A 39 8.82 4.48 21.79
C PHE A 39 9.62 3.21 22.15
N PRO A 40 10.49 2.73 21.24
CA PRO A 40 11.37 1.59 21.48
C PRO A 40 12.52 1.95 22.44
N ALA A 41 12.84 1.06 23.38
CA ALA A 41 13.93 1.28 24.33
C ALA A 41 15.31 1.28 23.65
N GLU A 42 15.43 0.61 22.50
CA GLU A 42 16.64 0.54 21.68
C GLU A 42 17.02 1.89 21.06
N LEU A 43 16.07 2.83 20.98
CA LEU A 43 16.28 4.20 20.48
C LEU A 43 16.53 5.21 21.60
N GLU A 44 16.47 4.78 22.86
CA GLU A 44 16.77 5.62 24.02
C GLU A 44 18.18 6.21 23.89
N SER A 45 18.34 7.50 24.18
CA SER A 45 19.58 8.29 23.96
C SER A 45 20.07 8.42 22.51
N ARG A 46 19.39 7.84 21.51
CA ARG A 46 19.75 7.96 20.09
C ARG A 46 18.86 8.93 19.33
N ILE A 47 17.58 9.01 19.69
CA ILE A 47 16.56 9.85 19.05
C ILE A 47 15.68 10.46 20.14
N GLU A 48 15.24 11.71 19.95
CA GLU A 48 14.27 12.33 20.84
C GLU A 48 12.89 11.66 20.71
N ARG A 49 12.24 11.39 21.84
CA ARG A 49 10.94 10.71 21.86
C ARG A 49 9.87 11.47 21.08
N THR A 50 9.84 12.79 21.19
CA THR A 50 8.90 13.67 20.48
C THR A 50 9.07 13.54 18.97
N LEU A 51 10.31 13.61 18.48
CA LEU A 51 10.64 13.47 17.07
C LEU A 51 10.22 12.11 16.52
N PHE A 52 10.47 11.03 17.27
CA PHE A 52 10.01 9.69 16.90
C PHE A 52 8.49 9.64 16.79
N GLU A 53 7.77 10.09 17.83
CA GLU A 53 6.31 10.05 17.86
C GLU A 53 5.69 10.86 16.71
N ASP A 54 6.21 12.05 16.44
CA ASP A 54 5.70 12.90 15.36
C ASP A 54 6.02 12.34 13.97
N THR A 55 7.18 11.70 13.81
CA THR A 55 7.52 10.98 12.57
C THR A 55 6.55 9.82 12.33
N VAL A 56 6.28 9.01 13.35
CA VAL A 56 5.35 7.86 13.24
C VAL A 56 3.92 8.35 12.98
N LYS A 57 3.47 9.43 13.62
CA LYS A 57 2.16 10.05 13.32
C LYS A 57 2.09 10.51 11.86
N THR A 58 3.14 11.16 11.37
CA THR A 58 3.21 11.62 9.97
C THR A 58 3.13 10.45 9.00
N LEU A 59 3.86 9.35 9.26
CA LEU A 59 3.76 8.12 8.47
C LEU A 59 2.34 7.56 8.48
N ASN A 60 1.72 7.43 9.65
CA ASN A 60 0.34 6.94 9.77
C ASN A 60 -0.64 7.80 8.98
N ASN A 61 -0.49 9.14 8.99
CA ASN A 61 -1.32 10.03 8.19
C ASN A 61 -1.14 9.79 6.69
N HIS A 62 0.10 9.58 6.21
CA HIS A 62 0.33 9.26 4.81
C HIS A 62 -0.34 7.94 4.39
N TYR A 63 -0.28 6.91 5.23
CA TYR A 63 -0.98 5.65 4.95
C TYR A 63 -2.50 5.81 4.98
N ALA A 64 -3.04 6.60 5.92
CA ALA A 64 -4.47 6.90 5.99
C ALA A 64 -4.97 7.63 4.74
N GLU A 65 -4.22 8.63 4.26
CA GLU A 65 -4.56 9.34 3.03
C GLU A 65 -4.42 8.44 1.79
N ALA A 66 -3.44 7.53 1.76
CA ALA A 66 -3.29 6.58 0.66
C ALA A 66 -4.42 5.54 0.61
N GLU A 67 -4.97 5.14 1.76
CA GLU A 67 -6.12 4.24 1.84
C GLU A 67 -7.45 4.92 1.49
N LYS A 68 -7.50 6.25 1.52
CA LYS A 68 -8.68 7.01 1.14
C LYS A 68 -8.92 6.85 -0.36
N ILE A 69 -9.73 5.87 -0.72
CA ILE A 69 -10.17 5.63 -2.09
C ILE A 69 -10.87 6.89 -2.59
N GLY A 70 -10.26 7.55 -3.58
CA GLY A 70 -10.83 8.73 -4.21
C GLY A 70 -12.09 8.36 -5.01
N GLY A 71 -13.04 9.29 -5.12
CA GLY A 71 -14.27 9.09 -5.90
C GLY A 71 -14.02 8.70 -7.37
N GLN A 72 -12.85 9.04 -7.92
CA GLN A 72 -12.43 8.62 -9.26
C GLN A 72 -12.31 7.10 -9.38
N SER A 73 -11.66 6.41 -8.43
CA SER A 73 -11.52 4.95 -8.46
C SER A 73 -12.86 4.22 -8.35
N TYR A 74 -13.82 4.81 -7.61
CA TYR A 74 -15.19 4.30 -7.58
C TYR A 74 -15.87 4.42 -8.94
N LEU A 75 -15.77 5.59 -9.58
CA LEU A 75 -16.35 5.82 -10.92
C LEU A 75 -15.70 4.93 -11.98
N GLU A 76 -14.38 4.77 -11.96
CA GLU A 76 -13.67 3.82 -12.83
C GLU A 76 -14.18 2.39 -12.64
N GLY A 77 -14.35 1.96 -11.38
CA GLY A 77 -14.93 0.65 -11.06
C GLY A 77 -16.35 0.47 -11.62
N CYS A 78 -17.21 1.49 -11.46
CA CYS A 78 -18.56 1.49 -12.01
C CYS A 78 -18.55 1.44 -13.54
N LEU A 79 -17.75 2.27 -14.19
CA LEU A 79 -17.63 2.32 -15.65
C LEU A 79 -17.12 0.99 -16.20
N ALA A 80 -16.09 0.39 -15.59
CA ALA A 80 -15.58 -0.91 -15.98
C ALA A 80 -16.67 -2.00 -15.90
N CYS A 81 -17.45 -2.02 -14.81
CA CYS A 81 -18.57 -2.94 -14.66
C CYS A 81 -19.64 -2.71 -15.73
N THR A 82 -20.06 -1.46 -15.94
CA THR A 82 -21.05 -1.12 -16.97
C THR A 82 -20.57 -1.52 -18.35
N THR A 83 -19.32 -1.24 -18.71
CA THR A 83 -18.73 -1.66 -19.99
C THR A 83 -18.75 -3.17 -20.15
N ALA A 84 -18.42 -3.95 -19.11
CA ALA A 84 -18.43 -5.41 -19.17
C ALA A 84 -19.84 -6.00 -19.44
N TYR A 85 -20.90 -5.36 -18.94
CA TYR A 85 -22.27 -5.79 -19.23
C TYR A 85 -22.79 -5.31 -20.59
N VAL A 86 -22.40 -4.10 -21.00
CA VAL A 86 -22.84 -3.50 -22.28
C VAL A 86 -22.13 -4.12 -23.48
N ILE A 87 -20.91 -4.64 -23.33
CA ILE A 87 -20.15 -5.25 -24.44
C ILE A 87 -20.92 -6.40 -25.12
N PHE A 88 -21.72 -7.16 -24.36
CA PHE A 88 -22.58 -8.23 -24.90
C PHE A 88 -23.71 -7.71 -25.79
N LEU A 89 -24.11 -6.45 -25.63
CA LEU A 89 -25.11 -5.80 -26.48
C LEU A 89 -24.49 -5.17 -27.73
N CYS A 90 -23.19 -4.87 -27.69
CA CYS A 90 -22.44 -4.24 -28.79
C CYS A 90 -21.70 -5.24 -29.68
N MET A 91 -21.48 -6.48 -29.22
CA MET A 91 -20.79 -7.53 -29.96
C MET A 91 -21.61 -8.82 -29.95
N GLU A 92 -21.93 -9.36 -31.12
CA GLU A 92 -22.47 -10.71 -31.22
C GLU A 92 -21.41 -11.72 -30.76
N THR A 93 -21.66 -12.38 -29.64
CA THR A 93 -20.81 -13.48 -29.18
C THR A 93 -21.03 -14.68 -30.10
N ARG A 94 -20.10 -14.90 -31.05
CA ARG A 94 -20.04 -16.11 -31.88
C ARG A 94 -19.56 -17.30 -31.04
N TYR A 95 -20.32 -17.70 -30.02
CA TYR A 95 -20.03 -18.91 -29.28
C TYR A 95 -20.64 -20.12 -30.00
N GLU A 96 -19.83 -20.83 -30.79
CA GLU A 96 -20.24 -22.08 -31.43
C GLU A 96 -20.06 -23.24 -30.43
N LYS A 97 -21.15 -23.64 -29.77
CA LYS A 97 -21.15 -24.82 -28.89
C LYS A 97 -21.18 -26.09 -29.75
N VAL A 98 -20.01 -26.66 -30.05
CA VAL A 98 -19.91 -27.98 -30.68
C VAL A 98 -20.45 -29.03 -29.69
N ARG A 99 -21.62 -29.60 -29.97
CA ARG A 99 -22.16 -30.73 -29.20
C ARG A 99 -21.46 -32.02 -29.65
N PRO A 100 -20.96 -32.86 -28.73
CA PRO A 100 -20.59 -34.24 -29.06
C PRO A 100 -21.87 -35.03 -29.36
N GLY A 101 -21.90 -35.71 -30.49
CA GLY A 101 -22.96 -36.66 -30.88
C GLY A 101 -22.77 -38.04 -30.27
#